data_AF-I0IED3-F1
#
_entry.id   AF-I0IED3-F1
#
_cell.length_a   1.000
_cell.length_b   1.000
_cell.length_c   1.000
_cell.angle_alpha   90.00
_cell.angle_beta   90.00
_cell.angle_gamma   90.00
#
_symmetry.space_group_name_H-M   'P 1'
#
loop_
_entity.id
_entity.type
_entity.pdbx_description
1 polymer ?
#
loop_
_entity_poly.entity_id
_entity_poly.type
_entity_poly.pdbx_seq_one_letter_code
_entity_poly.pdbx_strand_id
1 'polypeptide(L)'
;MRIDRCVCTGRFFESLLAQARAEDLSLPQLMERTGAGRGCGSCRVYVSRAYRTGQTVFGELLESDAEPPPAEGDAQAATPAPAAAARDRGATRDAGG
;
A
#
# COMPACT_ATOMS: atom_id res chain seq x y z
N MET A 1 -17.21 -5.61 -9.59
CA MET A 1 -17.19 -4.32 -8.85
C MET A 1 -15.81 -3.69 -9.09
N ARG A 2 -15.59 -2.39 -8.83
CA ARG A 2 -14.23 -1.81 -8.93
C ARG A 2 -13.88 -1.07 -7.65
N ILE A 3 -12.79 -1.49 -7.01
CA ILE A 3 -12.30 -0.93 -5.75
C ILE A 3 -10.87 -0.45 -5.99
N ASP A 4 -10.71 0.87 -6.18
CA ASP A 4 -9.44 1.52 -6.53
C ASP A 4 -9.08 2.70 -5.61
N ARG A 5 -9.93 3.01 -4.62
CA ARG A 5 -9.78 4.19 -3.76
C ARG A 5 -10.43 4.02 -2.39
N CYS A 6 -9.97 4.83 -1.44
CA CYS A 6 -10.68 5.05 -0.19
C CYS A 6 -11.92 5.92 -0.44
N VAL A 7 -13.11 5.40 -0.13
CA VAL A 7 -14.37 6.15 -0.28
C VAL A 7 -14.50 7.33 0.69
N CYS A 8 -13.91 7.26 1.89
CA CYS A 8 -13.97 8.35 2.87
C CYS A 8 -13.12 9.56 2.51
N THR A 9 -11.97 9.36 1.86
CA THR A 9 -11.01 10.42 1.54
C THR A 9 -10.90 10.72 0.05
N GLY A 10 -11.60 9.95 -0.80
CA GLY A 10 -11.54 10.05 -2.26
C GLY A 10 -10.22 9.61 -2.90
N ARG A 11 -9.20 9.24 -2.11
CA ARG A 11 -7.83 8.99 -2.59
C ARG A 11 -7.68 7.60 -3.21
N PHE A 12 -7.17 7.56 -4.44
CA PHE A 12 -6.82 6.33 -5.15
C PHE A 12 -5.63 5.61 -4.51
N PHE A 13 -5.65 4.27 -4.52
CA PHE A 13 -4.56 3.45 -3.97
C PHE A 13 -3.23 3.69 -4.71
N GLU A 14 -3.28 3.98 -6.01
CA GLU A 14 -2.13 4.39 -6.82
C GLU A 14 -1.47 5.67 -6.29
N SER A 15 -2.27 6.71 -6.01
CA SER A 15 -1.77 7.97 -5.45
C SER A 15 -1.21 7.78 -4.03
N LEU A 16 -1.81 6.91 -3.22
CA LEU A 16 -1.30 6.57 -1.89
C LEU A 16 0.05 5.84 -1.98
N LEU A 17 0.20 4.91 -2.91
CA LEU A 17 1.47 4.21 -3.17
C LEU A 17 2.56 5.15 -3.71
N ALA A 18 2.23 6.04 -4.64
CA ALA A 18 3.14 7.05 -5.15
C ALA A 18 3.61 7.98 -4.02
N GLN A 19 2.69 8.44 -3.16
CA GLN A 19 3.00 9.25 -1.99
C GLN A 19 3.90 8.51 -1.00
N ALA A 20 3.59 7.24 -0.69
CA ALA A 20 4.38 6.42 0.22
C ALA A 20 5.84 6.26 -0.24
N ARG A 21 6.06 6.09 -1.55
CA ARG A 21 7.41 5.98 -2.13
C ARG A 21 8.15 7.32 -2.18
N ALA A 22 7.44 8.42 -2.45
CA ALA A 22 8.03 9.75 -2.53
C ALA A 22 8.46 10.31 -1.17
N GLU A 23 7.74 9.94 -0.10
CA GLU A 23 7.97 10.39 1.28
C GLU A 23 8.61 9.31 2.19
N ASP A 24 8.96 8.14 1.65
CA ASP A 24 9.49 6.96 2.38
C ASP A 24 8.63 6.55 3.60
N LEU A 25 7.31 6.54 3.42
CA LEU A 25 6.34 6.29 4.50
C LEU A 25 6.04 4.81 4.67
N SER A 26 6.16 4.32 5.89
CA SER A 26 5.56 3.04 6.28
C SER A 26 4.02 3.07 6.18
N LEU A 27 3.41 1.89 6.06
CA LEU A 27 1.95 1.76 5.97
C LEU A 27 1.17 2.49 7.10
N PRO A 28 1.56 2.42 8.39
CA PRO A 28 0.90 3.21 9.45
C PRO A 28 1.02 4.73 9.25
N GLN A 29 2.21 5.22 8.88
CA GLN A 29 2.46 6.65 8.63
C GLN A 29 1.67 7.16 7.41
N LEU A 30 1.53 6.34 6.36
CA LEU A 30 0.70 6.63 5.21
C LEU A 30 -0.78 6.73 5.60
N MET A 31 -1.29 5.79 6.39
CA MET A 31 -2.69 5.84 6.88
C MET A 31 -2.95 7.04 7.78
N GLU A 32 -1.98 7.41 8.61
CA GLU A 32 -2.04 8.60 9.48
C GLU A 32 -2.05 9.91 8.67
N ARG A 33 -1.10 10.09 7.75
CA ARG A 33 -1.00 11.30 6.90
C ARG A 33 -2.17 11.48 5.95
N THR A 34 -2.75 10.40 5.45
CA THR A 34 -3.76 10.45 4.36
C THR A 34 -5.19 10.19 4.82
N GLY A 35 -5.40 9.71 6.05
CA GLY A 35 -6.68 9.25 6.58
C GLY A 35 -7.21 7.96 5.95
N ALA A 36 -6.58 7.44 4.90
CA ALA A 36 -6.95 6.18 4.28
C ALA A 36 -6.80 5.02 5.28
N GLY A 37 -7.77 4.11 5.33
CA GLY A 37 -7.81 3.03 6.32
C GLY A 37 -8.26 3.43 7.73
N ARG A 38 -8.37 4.73 8.06
CA ARG A 38 -8.76 5.23 9.39
C ARG A 38 -10.19 5.75 9.52
N GLY A 39 -10.89 5.95 8.40
CA GLY A 39 -12.32 6.33 8.36
C GLY A 39 -13.25 5.14 8.65
N CYS A 40 -14.08 4.74 7.69
CA CYS A 40 -14.96 3.57 7.80
C CYS A 40 -14.25 2.21 7.99
N GLY A 41 -12.91 2.16 7.90
CA GLY A 41 -12.13 0.93 7.99
C GLY A 41 -12.18 0.01 6.75
N SER A 42 -13.25 0.04 5.94
CA SER A 42 -13.46 -0.91 4.83
C SER A 42 -12.33 -0.94 3.80
N CYS A 43 -11.68 0.19 3.53
CA CYS A 43 -10.54 0.27 2.61
C CYS A 43 -9.21 -0.26 3.18
N ARG A 44 -9.13 -0.59 4.48
CA ARG A 44 -7.87 -0.91 5.18
C ARG A 44 -7.15 -2.14 4.62
N VAL A 45 -7.88 -3.20 4.31
CA VAL A 45 -7.33 -4.43 3.70
C VAL A 45 -6.77 -4.15 2.30
N TYR A 46 -7.49 -3.39 1.48
CA TYR A 46 -7.04 -3.00 0.14
C TYR A 46 -5.81 -2.10 0.18
N VAL A 47 -5.73 -1.13 1.10
CA VAL A 47 -4.53 -0.28 1.26
C VAL A 47 -3.33 -1.09 1.75
N SER A 48 -3.52 -2.05 2.67
CA SER A 48 -2.45 -2.94 3.15
C SER A 48 -1.96 -3.87 2.03
N ARG A 49 -2.87 -4.51 1.29
CA ARG A 49 -2.51 -5.35 0.14
C ARG A 49 -1.87 -4.54 -0.98
N ALA A 50 -2.39 -3.35 -1.31
CA ALA A 50 -1.80 -2.45 -2.29
C ALA A 50 -0.37 -2.05 -1.90
N TYR A 51 -0.14 -1.70 -0.63
CA TYR A 51 1.17 -1.36 -0.10
C TYR A 51 2.19 -2.51 -0.26
N ARG A 52 1.76 -3.76 -0.01
CA ARG A 52 2.61 -4.96 -0.09
C ARG A 52 2.86 -5.45 -1.53
N THR A 53 1.84 -5.44 -2.38
CA THR A 53 1.87 -6.08 -3.72
C THR A 53 2.01 -5.10 -4.88
N GLY A 54 1.72 -3.82 -4.66
CA GLY A 54 1.58 -2.81 -5.71
C GLY A 54 0.23 -2.84 -6.44
N GLN A 55 -0.69 -3.78 -6.12
CA GLN A 55 -2.01 -3.85 -6.75
C GLN A 55 -2.89 -2.64 -6.36
N THR A 56 -3.27 -1.82 -7.34
CA THR A 56 -4.05 -0.58 -7.13
C THR A 56 -5.54 -0.72 -7.42
N VAL A 57 -5.96 -1.83 -8.01
CA VAL A 57 -7.35 -2.08 -8.42
C VAL A 57 -7.75 -3.50 -8.02
N PHE A 58 -8.90 -3.63 -7.37
CA PHE A 58 -9.48 -4.90 -6.95
C PHE A 58 -10.88 -5.06 -7.54
N GLY A 59 -11.19 -6.24 -8.07
CA GLY A 59 -12.48 -6.58 -8.69
C GLY A 59 -13.51 -7.17 -7.72
N GLU A 60 -13.02 -7.69 -6.59
CA GLU A 60 -13.71 -8.49 -5.58
C GLU A 60 -13.61 -7.88 -4.17
N LEU A 61 -14.40 -8.41 -3.24
CA LEU A 61 -14.35 -8.00 -1.84
C LEU A 61 -13.32 -8.86 -1.07
N LEU A 62 -12.33 -8.21 -0.47
CA LEU A 62 -11.36 -8.87 0.42
C LEU A 62 -11.93 -8.98 1.83
N GLU A 63 -12.13 -10.21 2.31
CA GLU A 63 -12.60 -10.50 3.68
C GLU A 63 -11.52 -10.28 4.75
N SER A 64 -10.25 -10.42 4.37
CA SER A 64 -9.09 -10.19 5.23
C SER A 64 -7.85 -9.77 4.42
N ASP A 65 -6.76 -9.44 5.11
CA ASP A 65 -5.47 -9.09 4.48
C ASP A 65 -4.64 -10.35 4.09
N ALA A 66 -5.26 -11.53 4.13
CA ALA A 66 -4.66 -12.76 3.64
C ALA A 66 -4.32 -12.67 2.14
N GLU A 67 -3.29 -13.42 1.73
CA GLU A 67 -3.05 -13.65 0.30
C GLU A 67 -4.28 -14.39 -0.27
N PRO A 68 -4.94 -13.86 -1.33
CA PRO A 68 -5.95 -14.64 -2.02
C PRO A 68 -5.28 -15.92 -2.57
N PRO A 69 -5.97 -17.07 -2.58
CA PRO A 69 -5.46 -18.22 -3.32
C PRO A 69 -5.20 -17.80 -4.77
N PRO A 70 -4.16 -18.34 -5.43
CA PRO A 70 -3.82 -17.94 -6.79
C PRO A 70 -5.04 -18.14 -7.70
N ALA A 71 -5.59 -17.03 -8.19
CA ALA A 71 -6.82 -17.05 -8.97
C ALA A 71 -6.59 -17.82 -10.27
N GLU A 72 -7.16 -19.01 -10.37
CA GLU A 72 -7.15 -19.83 -11.58
C GLU A 72 -8.04 -19.16 -12.64
N GLY A 73 -7.44 -18.22 -13.37
CA GLY A 73 -8.06 -17.51 -14.49
C GLY A 73 -8.82 -16.24 -14.10
N ASP A 74 -8.11 -15.11 -14.03
CA ASP A 74 -8.20 -14.14 -15.13
C ASP A 74 -7.01 -13.17 -15.11
N ALA A 75 -6.41 -12.92 -16.28
CA ALA A 75 -5.19 -12.13 -16.39
C ALA A 75 -5.50 -10.68 -16.76
N GLN A 76 -5.14 -9.72 -15.89
CA GLN A 76 -4.91 -8.34 -16.32
C GLN A 76 -3.88 -7.62 -15.43
N ALA A 77 -2.62 -7.75 -15.86
CA ALA A 77 -1.55 -6.76 -15.77
C ALA A 77 -1.50 -5.84 -14.53
N ALA A 78 -1.13 -6.40 -13.37
CA ALA A 78 -0.36 -5.63 -12.41
C ALA A 78 1.09 -5.54 -12.90
N THR A 79 1.46 -4.42 -13.53
CA THR A 79 2.89 -4.12 -13.78
C THR A 79 3.60 -4.14 -12.43
N PRO A 80 4.62 -5.01 -12.23
CA PRO A 80 5.27 -5.10 -10.93
C PRO A 80 5.95 -3.77 -10.61
N ALA A 81 5.57 -3.17 -9.49
CA ALA A 81 6.39 -2.13 -8.90
C ALA A 81 7.74 -2.76 -8.50
N PRO A 82 8.88 -2.26 -9.02
CA PRO A 82 10.17 -2.84 -8.66
C PRO A 82 10.38 -2.71 -7.16
N ALA A 83 10.71 -3.84 -6.52
CA ALA A 83 10.87 -3.91 -5.07
C ALA A 83 11.92 -2.89 -4.59
N ALA A 84 11.53 -2.01 -3.68
CA ALA A 84 12.44 -1.05 -3.07
C ALA A 84 13.46 -1.83 -2.22
N ALA A 85 14.70 -1.87 -2.70
CA ALA A 85 15.77 -2.62 -2.07
C ALA A 85 16.02 -2.15 -0.63
N ALA A 86 16.27 -3.11 0.26
CA ALA A 86 16.77 -2.84 1.60
C ALA A 86 18.00 -1.93 1.52
N ARG A 87 17.96 -0.82 2.26
CA ARG A 87 19.11 0.05 2.47
C ARG A 87 19.31 0.26 3.96
N ASP A 88 20.01 -0.71 4.55
CA ASP A 88 20.80 -0.44 5.75
C ASP A 88 21.69 0.78 5.46
N ARG A 89 21.50 1.84 6.25
CA ARG A 89 22.29 3.07 6.19
C ARG A 89 22.68 3.46 7.60
N GLY A 90 23.70 2.77 8.10
CA GLY A 90 24.82 3.35 8.84
C GLY A 90 24.46 4.33 9.95
N ALA A 91 24.44 3.81 11.18
CA ALA A 91 24.47 4.63 12.38
C ALA A 91 25.66 5.60 12.35
N THR A 92 25.38 6.90 12.45
CA THR A 92 26.38 7.96 12.44
C THR A 92 26.92 8.26 13.85
N ARG A 93 28.26 8.20 13.97
CA ARG A 93 29.15 8.99 14.85
C ARG A 93 28.59 9.57 16.18
N ASP A 94 29.20 9.15 17.28
CA ASP A 94 29.84 10.02 18.29
C ASP A 94 30.92 9.17 19.02
N ALA A 95 31.98 9.67 19.67
CA ALA A 95 32.55 11.01 19.86
C ALA A 95 34.10 10.91 19.65
N GLY A 96 34.97 11.91 19.77
CA GLY A 96 34.85 13.33 20.16
C GLY A 96 35.75 13.69 21.35
N GLY A 97 36.95 14.22 21.08
CA GLY A 97 37.81 14.92 22.07
C GLY A 97 38.83 14.06 22.81
#